data_AF-D6U5Q7-F1
#
_entry.id   AF-D6U5Q7-F1
#
_cell.length_a   1.000
_cell.length_b   1.000
_cell.length_c   1.000
_cell.angle_alpha   90.00
_cell.angle_beta   90.00
_cell.angle_gamma   90.00
#
_symmetry.space_group_name_H-M   'P 1'
#
loop_
_entity.id
_entity.type
_entity.pdbx_description
1 polymer ?
#
loop_
_entity_poly.entity_id
_entity_poly.type
_entity_poly.pdbx_seq_one_letter_code
_entity_poly.pdbx_strand_id
1 'polypeptide(L)'
;MNEQWLHDYTVLVLRLQKAVDARTSYEPVEEYLPPEWYEQVQHEPVQLGETLVRDTQALMDTLSQQHFEPQRAAYLAKLLGALETVSRRLQGERLSLQEEILRCYDLHIDWLPESIFEQAHAIYDEALPGNGSIASRFQQWKAAFTLPPEKAHMLPLFLQRGLDEVRRRTQELVPLPADEQVEIQPVIDRPIRAIACYLGNHRSRIYLNPAVPFPLTDLFYVLCHEGYPGHLAEAVFKDEALIQQRGYLEQRVGFLSTPPFVISEGLALLAHEMLFAPGEAEQWLAEHIYPEAGISPDGSDLTKIQRATDLLFGVSCNAVWLLSEGRTETEVKDYLMRYALMDEEAAQRQLASLQRPLRETYIFTYFYGRRLLEPILRGPQRRERLHQLLTQQILPSDLEERSQ
;
A
#
# COMPACT_ATOMS: atom_id res chain seq x y z
N MET A 1 3.70 18.83 -28.34
CA MET A 1 2.55 19.44 -27.64
C MET A 1 2.39 18.80 -26.26
N ASN A 2 2.46 17.46 -26.17
CA ASN A 2 2.25 16.72 -24.92
C ASN A 2 3.38 16.86 -23.89
N GLU A 3 4.63 17.11 -24.31
CA GLU A 3 5.77 17.20 -23.38
C GLU A 3 5.62 18.31 -22.34
N GLN A 4 5.18 19.51 -22.74
CA GLN A 4 4.95 20.61 -21.80
C GLN A 4 3.81 20.28 -20.83
N TRP A 5 2.72 19.69 -21.33
CA TRP A 5 1.59 19.29 -20.48
C TRP A 5 2.01 18.24 -19.45
N LEU A 6 2.81 17.25 -19.85
CA LEU A 6 3.34 16.21 -18.96
C LEU A 6 4.33 16.77 -17.94
N HIS A 7 5.17 17.72 -18.34
CA HIS A 7 6.01 18.47 -17.43
C HIS A 7 5.15 19.20 -16.37
N ASP A 8 4.14 19.95 -16.79
CA ASP A 8 3.29 20.74 -15.91
C ASP A 8 2.48 19.85 -14.95
N TYR A 9 1.97 18.73 -15.45
CA TYR A 9 1.36 17.68 -14.64
C TYR A 9 2.34 17.16 -13.57
N THR A 10 3.56 16.83 -13.97
CA THR A 10 4.56 16.26 -13.06
C THR A 10 4.94 17.27 -11.97
N VAL A 11 5.18 18.52 -12.34
CA VAL A 11 5.48 19.61 -11.41
C VAL A 11 4.30 19.86 -10.45
N LEU A 12 3.06 19.78 -10.93
CA LEU A 12 1.87 19.87 -10.07
C LEU A 12 1.84 18.77 -9.01
N VAL A 13 2.08 17.50 -9.39
CA VAL A 13 2.12 16.37 -8.45
C VAL A 13 3.18 16.60 -7.38
N LEU A 14 4.38 17.00 -7.78
CA LEU A 14 5.49 17.28 -6.85
C LEU A 14 5.17 18.44 -5.89
N ARG A 15 4.54 19.52 -6.38
CA ARG A 15 4.11 20.65 -5.55
C ARG A 15 3.01 20.25 -4.56
N LEU A 16 2.07 19.40 -5.00
CA LEU A 16 1.03 18.84 -4.14
C LEU A 16 1.64 18.00 -3.03
N GLN A 17 2.55 17.08 -3.37
CA GLN A 17 3.27 16.28 -2.39
C GLN A 17 3.95 17.15 -1.33
N LYS A 18 4.71 18.15 -1.77
CA LYS A 18 5.35 19.12 -0.87
C LYS A 18 4.36 19.85 0.05
N ALA A 19 3.19 20.22 -0.47
CA ALA A 19 2.15 20.90 0.31
C ALA A 19 1.48 19.97 1.35
N VAL A 20 1.30 18.69 1.01
CA VAL A 20 0.79 17.67 1.95
C VAL A 20 1.82 17.35 3.03
N ASP A 21 3.09 17.19 2.66
CA ASP A 21 4.16 16.87 3.60
C ASP A 21 4.37 17.99 4.63
N ALA A 22 4.29 19.25 4.20
CA ALA A 22 4.33 20.42 5.08
C ALA A 22 3.20 20.45 6.12
N ARG A 23 2.10 19.73 5.91
CA ARG A 23 0.97 19.61 6.87
C ARG A 23 1.01 18.35 7.71
N THR A 24 1.65 17.30 7.21
CA THR A 24 1.60 15.96 7.84
C THR A 24 2.90 15.58 8.54
N SER A 25 3.98 16.33 8.33
CA SER A 25 5.33 16.05 8.87
C SER A 25 5.81 14.63 8.52
N TYR A 26 5.36 14.10 7.39
CA TYR A 26 5.81 12.84 6.83
C TYR A 26 6.50 13.13 5.51
N GLU A 27 7.65 12.50 5.29
CA GLU A 27 8.38 12.59 4.04
C GLU A 27 8.39 11.20 3.39
N PRO A 28 7.72 11.01 2.24
CA PRO A 28 7.83 9.75 1.50
C PRO A 28 9.28 9.52 1.04
N VAL A 29 9.62 8.26 0.80
CA VAL A 29 10.91 7.89 0.23
C VAL A 29 10.70 7.56 -1.25
N GLU A 30 10.72 8.58 -2.09
CA GLU A 30 10.68 8.41 -3.55
C GLU A 30 11.99 8.93 -4.14
N GLU A 31 12.84 8.01 -4.60
CA GLU A 31 14.14 8.33 -5.19
C GLU A 31 14.10 8.32 -6.73
N TYR A 32 13.07 7.68 -7.32
CA TYR A 32 12.85 7.65 -8.76
C TYR A 32 11.85 8.73 -9.19
N LEU A 33 12.27 9.98 -9.10
CA LEU A 33 11.54 11.15 -9.60
C LEU A 33 12.37 11.83 -10.71
N PRO A 34 11.77 12.64 -11.59
CA PRO A 34 12.54 13.51 -12.49
C PRO A 34 13.39 14.50 -11.67
N PRO A 35 14.73 14.31 -11.61
CA PRO A 35 15.54 14.96 -10.59
C PRO A 35 15.59 16.47 -10.79
N GLU A 36 15.67 16.96 -12.03
CA GLU A 36 15.65 18.41 -12.30
C GLU A 36 14.35 19.10 -11.83
N TRP A 37 13.19 18.45 -12.03
CA TRP A 37 11.89 19.02 -11.67
C TRP A 37 11.63 18.90 -10.17
N TYR A 38 12.06 17.79 -9.58
CA TYR A 38 12.03 17.63 -8.13
C TYR A 38 12.88 18.70 -7.44
N GLU A 39 14.13 18.87 -7.84
CA GLU A 39 15.03 19.88 -7.27
C GLU A 39 14.46 21.29 -7.45
N GLN A 40 13.91 21.61 -8.63
CA GLN A 40 13.22 22.88 -8.85
C GLN A 40 12.10 23.09 -7.82
N VAL A 41 11.18 22.14 -7.67
CA VAL A 41 10.06 22.24 -6.74
C VAL A 41 10.53 22.32 -5.29
N GLN A 42 11.65 21.69 -4.92
CA GLN A 42 12.22 21.81 -3.58
C GLN A 42 12.71 23.23 -3.27
N HIS A 43 13.18 23.99 -4.27
CA HIS A 43 13.59 25.39 -4.10
C HIS A 43 12.41 26.39 -4.10
N GLU A 44 11.23 25.98 -4.56
CA GLU A 44 10.03 26.81 -4.54
C GLU A 44 9.45 26.92 -3.12
N PRO A 45 8.73 28.00 -2.76
CA PRO A 45 7.91 28.00 -1.55
C PRO A 45 6.80 26.94 -1.64
N VAL A 46 6.30 26.48 -0.49
CA VAL A 46 5.10 25.62 -0.47
C VAL A 46 3.94 26.37 -1.11
N GLN A 47 3.35 25.77 -2.15
CA GLN A 47 2.27 26.40 -2.89
C GLN A 47 0.96 26.42 -2.09
N LEU A 48 0.19 27.48 -2.25
CA LEU A 48 -1.13 27.60 -1.62
C LEU A 48 -2.15 26.71 -2.33
N GLY A 49 -3.15 26.21 -1.59
CA GLY A 49 -4.20 25.36 -2.14
C GLY A 49 -4.93 26.00 -3.33
N GLU A 50 -5.21 27.30 -3.28
CA GLU A 50 -5.84 28.04 -4.38
C GLU A 50 -5.02 27.97 -5.68
N THR A 51 -3.69 28.12 -5.59
CA THR A 51 -2.79 27.98 -6.75
C THR A 51 -2.86 26.58 -7.31
N LEU A 52 -2.82 25.56 -6.44
CA LEU A 52 -2.86 24.15 -6.84
C LEU A 52 -4.19 23.78 -7.51
N VAL A 53 -5.31 24.30 -7.01
CA VAL A 53 -6.64 24.13 -7.64
C VAL A 53 -6.63 24.70 -9.06
N ARG A 54 -6.18 25.96 -9.21
CA ARG A 54 -6.14 26.63 -10.51
C ARG A 54 -5.23 25.90 -11.51
N ASP A 55 -4.05 25.49 -11.07
CA ASP A 55 -3.08 24.78 -11.92
C ASP A 55 -3.61 23.40 -12.33
N THR A 56 -4.31 22.69 -11.43
CA THR A 56 -5.00 21.44 -11.74
C THR A 56 -6.11 21.65 -12.78
N GLN A 57 -6.96 22.66 -12.59
CA GLN A 57 -8.06 22.96 -13.52
C GLN A 57 -7.52 23.29 -14.93
N ALA A 58 -6.43 24.04 -15.02
CA ALA A 58 -5.80 24.36 -16.31
C ALA A 58 -5.32 23.11 -17.06
N LEU A 59 -4.77 22.12 -16.35
CA LEU A 59 -4.41 20.82 -16.94
C LEU A 59 -5.65 20.03 -17.39
N MET A 60 -6.71 20.02 -16.59
CA MET A 60 -7.98 19.36 -16.93
C MET A 60 -8.61 19.96 -18.19
N ASP A 61 -8.68 21.29 -18.28
CA ASP A 61 -9.28 22.02 -19.42
C ASP A 61 -8.56 21.74 -20.75
N THR A 62 -7.26 21.46 -20.67
CA THR A 62 -6.40 21.22 -21.84
C THR A 62 -6.14 19.74 -22.13
N LEU A 63 -6.61 18.82 -21.29
CA LEU A 63 -6.37 17.38 -21.43
C LEU A 63 -6.86 16.83 -22.78
N SER A 64 -8.07 17.22 -23.20
CA SER A 64 -8.65 16.78 -24.48
C SER A 64 -7.86 17.23 -25.71
N GLN A 65 -7.09 18.33 -25.58
CA GLN A 65 -6.27 18.91 -26.64
C GLN A 65 -4.92 18.19 -26.78
N GLN A 66 -4.56 17.32 -25.82
CA GLN A 66 -3.31 16.55 -25.87
C GLN A 66 -3.39 15.33 -26.78
N HIS A 67 -4.60 14.97 -27.25
CA HIS A 67 -4.84 13.83 -28.15
C HIS A 67 -4.21 12.52 -27.65
N PHE A 68 -4.24 12.27 -26.33
CA PHE A 68 -3.83 10.99 -25.76
C PHE A 68 -4.79 9.88 -26.20
N GLU A 69 -4.28 8.64 -26.21
CA GLU A 69 -5.11 7.44 -26.37
C GLU A 69 -6.27 7.44 -25.37
N PRO A 70 -7.49 7.00 -25.75
CA PRO A 70 -8.67 7.12 -24.90
C PRO A 70 -8.49 6.57 -23.47
N GLN A 71 -7.84 5.42 -23.32
CA GLN A 71 -7.56 4.83 -22.01
C GLN A 71 -6.62 5.69 -21.16
N ARG A 72 -5.55 6.23 -21.77
CA ARG A 72 -4.60 7.12 -21.09
C ARG A 72 -5.24 8.44 -20.70
N ALA A 73 -6.10 9.00 -21.55
CA ALA A 73 -6.86 10.21 -21.25
C ALA A 73 -7.84 9.99 -20.08
N ALA A 74 -8.57 8.86 -20.06
CA ALA A 74 -9.46 8.50 -18.95
C ALA A 74 -8.70 8.31 -17.63
N TYR A 75 -7.56 7.61 -17.69
CA TYR A 75 -6.65 7.46 -16.56
C TYR A 75 -6.21 8.83 -16.01
N LEU A 76 -5.59 9.67 -16.85
CA LEU A 76 -5.14 11.01 -16.45
C LEU A 76 -6.27 11.90 -15.92
N ALA A 77 -7.47 11.80 -16.47
CA ALA A 77 -8.64 12.54 -15.97
C ALA A 77 -9.00 12.16 -14.52
N LYS A 78 -8.93 10.87 -14.17
CA LYS A 78 -9.17 10.40 -12.79
C LYS A 78 -8.06 10.87 -11.84
N LEU A 79 -6.80 10.82 -12.28
CA LEU A 79 -5.68 11.32 -11.48
C LEU A 79 -5.84 12.82 -11.23
N LEU A 80 -6.14 13.63 -12.26
CA LEU A 80 -6.38 15.06 -12.08
C LEU A 80 -7.57 15.37 -11.16
N GLY A 81 -8.66 14.59 -11.24
CA GLY A 81 -9.79 14.74 -10.32
C GLY A 81 -9.40 14.49 -8.85
N ALA A 82 -8.50 13.52 -8.62
CA ALA A 82 -7.95 13.27 -7.30
C ALA A 82 -7.03 14.41 -6.82
N LEU A 83 -6.13 14.91 -7.69
CA LEU A 83 -5.26 16.05 -7.40
C LEU A 83 -6.07 17.33 -7.10
N GLU A 84 -7.15 17.57 -7.86
CA GLU A 84 -8.07 18.69 -7.64
C GLU A 84 -8.72 18.59 -6.25
N THR A 85 -9.18 17.38 -5.90
CA THR A 85 -9.83 17.10 -4.61
C THR A 85 -8.90 17.39 -3.45
N VAL A 86 -7.65 16.92 -3.51
CA VAL A 86 -6.65 17.22 -2.48
C VAL A 86 -6.27 18.70 -2.45
N SER A 87 -6.18 19.36 -3.61
CA SER A 87 -5.95 20.82 -3.69
C SER A 87 -7.06 21.62 -3.00
N ARG A 88 -8.33 21.24 -3.21
CA ARG A 88 -9.50 21.84 -2.55
C ARG A 88 -9.48 21.62 -1.05
N ARG A 89 -9.13 20.41 -0.59
CA ARG A 89 -8.91 20.15 0.85
C ARG A 89 -7.78 20.97 1.43
N LEU A 90 -6.68 21.16 0.69
CA LEU A 90 -5.59 22.05 1.09
C LEU A 90 -6.09 23.50 1.22
N GLN A 91 -7.01 23.95 0.38
CA GLN A 91 -7.68 25.26 0.50
C GLN A 91 -8.63 25.37 1.71
N GLY A 92 -8.95 24.24 2.37
CA GLY A 92 -9.82 24.19 3.55
C GLY A 92 -11.26 23.78 3.23
N GLU A 93 -11.55 23.36 2.01
CA GLU A 93 -12.85 22.80 1.66
C GLU A 93 -13.09 21.49 2.41
N ARG A 94 -14.35 21.29 2.83
CA ARG A 94 -14.81 20.07 3.49
C ARG A 94 -15.75 19.32 2.56
N LEU A 95 -15.30 18.16 2.10
CA LEU A 95 -16.10 17.23 1.32
C LEU A 95 -16.70 16.17 2.25
N SER A 96 -17.76 15.49 1.80
CA SER A 96 -18.18 14.26 2.47
C SER A 96 -17.11 13.18 2.29
N LEU A 97 -16.99 12.27 3.25
CA LEU A 97 -16.02 11.17 3.17
C LEU A 97 -16.22 10.34 1.89
N GLN A 98 -17.47 10.07 1.52
CA GLN A 98 -17.80 9.32 0.31
C GLN A 98 -17.38 10.05 -0.97
N GLU A 99 -17.64 11.37 -1.05
CA GLU A 99 -17.22 12.16 -2.21
C GLU A 99 -15.70 12.22 -2.32
N GLU A 100 -14.99 12.42 -1.20
CA GLU A 100 -13.54 12.43 -1.19
C GLU A 100 -12.96 11.09 -1.65
N ILE A 101 -13.48 9.97 -1.13
CA ILE A 101 -12.99 8.64 -1.48
C ILE A 101 -13.26 8.31 -2.95
N LEU A 102 -14.45 8.64 -3.45
CA LEU A 102 -14.79 8.45 -4.85
C LEU A 102 -13.86 9.23 -5.78
N ARG A 103 -13.60 10.51 -5.47
CA ARG A 103 -12.76 11.36 -6.32
C ARG A 103 -11.28 11.01 -6.22
N CYS A 104 -10.78 10.69 -5.03
CA CYS A 104 -9.36 10.40 -4.80
C CYS A 104 -8.98 8.97 -5.20
N TYR A 105 -9.86 7.99 -4.98
CA TYR A 105 -9.51 6.58 -5.10
C TYR A 105 -10.38 5.82 -6.10
N ASP A 106 -11.36 6.47 -6.74
CA ASP A 106 -12.27 5.82 -7.68
C ASP A 106 -13.06 4.65 -7.04
N LEU A 107 -13.39 4.81 -5.76
CA LEU A 107 -14.06 3.80 -4.95
C LEU A 107 -15.42 4.28 -4.45
N HIS A 108 -16.42 3.41 -4.55
CA HIS A 108 -17.66 3.54 -3.79
C HIS A 108 -17.51 2.85 -2.44
N ILE A 109 -17.84 3.58 -1.36
CA ILE A 109 -17.72 3.06 0.00
C ILE A 109 -19.04 3.18 0.75
N ASP A 110 -19.24 2.20 1.63
CA ASP A 110 -20.37 2.13 2.56
C ASP A 110 -19.86 1.72 3.95
N TRP A 111 -20.74 1.87 4.95
CA TRP A 111 -20.50 1.27 6.27
C TRP A 111 -20.31 -0.24 6.14
N LEU A 112 -19.20 -0.74 6.66
CA LEU A 112 -18.92 -2.17 6.66
C LEU A 112 -19.65 -2.84 7.84
N PRO A 113 -20.48 -3.86 7.61
CA PRO A 113 -21.17 -4.54 8.70
C PRO A 113 -20.18 -5.24 9.62
N GLU A 114 -20.42 -5.15 10.93
CA GLU A 114 -19.57 -5.74 11.97
C GLU A 114 -19.39 -7.25 11.83
N SER A 115 -20.32 -7.94 11.15
CA SER A 115 -20.22 -9.36 10.85
C SER A 115 -18.98 -9.75 10.04
N ILE A 116 -18.41 -8.82 9.26
CA ILE A 116 -17.13 -9.01 8.58
C ILE A 116 -15.99 -9.13 9.60
N PHE A 117 -16.01 -8.32 10.65
CA PHE A 117 -14.99 -8.32 11.70
C PHE A 117 -15.17 -9.51 12.64
N GLU A 118 -16.41 -9.87 12.94
CA GLU A 118 -16.74 -11.09 13.70
C GLU A 118 -16.31 -12.35 12.94
N GLN A 119 -16.40 -12.37 11.60
CA GLN A 119 -15.82 -13.43 10.79
C GLN A 119 -14.29 -13.49 10.94
N ALA A 120 -13.62 -12.34 10.92
CA ALA A 120 -12.18 -12.28 11.17
C ALA A 120 -11.81 -12.81 12.57
N HIS A 121 -12.63 -12.52 13.58
CA HIS A 121 -12.44 -13.06 14.93
C HIS A 121 -12.56 -14.59 14.96
N ALA A 122 -13.55 -15.15 14.27
CA ALA A 122 -13.70 -16.61 14.16
C ALA A 122 -12.50 -17.26 13.45
N ILE A 123 -11.98 -16.64 12.39
CA ILE A 123 -10.78 -17.12 11.68
C ILE A 123 -9.55 -17.10 12.62
N TYR A 124 -9.37 -16.03 13.40
CA TYR A 124 -8.29 -15.99 14.39
C TYR A 124 -8.46 -17.03 15.49
N ASP A 125 -9.68 -17.25 15.97
CA ASP A 125 -9.96 -18.23 17.02
C ASP A 125 -9.61 -19.65 16.58
N GLU A 126 -9.84 -19.97 15.30
CA GLU A 126 -9.44 -21.24 14.69
C GLU A 126 -7.92 -21.34 14.45
N ALA A 127 -7.29 -20.26 13.96
CA ALA A 127 -5.92 -20.30 13.43
C ALA A 127 -4.82 -20.10 14.49
N LEU A 128 -5.11 -19.39 15.58
CA LEU A 128 -4.12 -19.15 16.64
C LEU A 128 -4.06 -20.35 17.58
N PRO A 129 -2.90 -20.70 18.16
CA PRO A 129 -2.84 -21.68 19.23
C PRO A 129 -3.21 -21.08 20.59
N GLY A 130 -3.30 -21.94 21.61
CA GLY A 130 -3.48 -21.53 23.01
C GLY A 130 -4.91 -21.29 23.46
N ASN A 131 -5.06 -20.82 24.70
CA ASN A 131 -6.35 -20.56 25.35
C ASN A 131 -6.46 -19.09 25.78
N GLY A 132 -7.67 -18.60 26.01
CA GLY A 132 -7.94 -17.23 26.43
C GLY A 132 -8.50 -16.36 25.30
N SER A 133 -8.48 -15.04 25.48
CA SER A 133 -8.99 -14.12 24.46
C SER A 133 -8.12 -14.13 23.20
N ILE A 134 -8.74 -13.87 22.05
CA ILE A 134 -8.05 -13.79 20.75
C ILE A 134 -6.90 -12.78 20.81
N ALA A 135 -7.14 -11.58 21.39
CA ALA A 135 -6.11 -10.56 21.54
C ALA A 135 -4.89 -11.07 22.33
N SER A 136 -5.11 -11.80 23.44
CA SER A 136 -4.01 -12.35 24.24
C SER A 136 -3.24 -13.42 23.48
N ARG A 137 -3.94 -14.34 22.80
CA ARG A 137 -3.33 -15.38 21.96
C ARG A 137 -2.52 -14.78 20.82
N PHE A 138 -3.04 -13.76 20.15
CA PHE A 138 -2.35 -13.07 19.06
C PHE A 138 -1.08 -12.35 19.51
N GLN A 139 -1.12 -11.67 20.67
CA GLN A 139 0.08 -11.03 21.24
C GLN A 139 1.14 -12.05 21.67
N GLN A 140 0.72 -13.14 22.33
CA GLN A 140 1.63 -14.23 22.72
C GLN A 140 2.25 -14.90 21.50
N TRP A 141 1.44 -15.16 20.47
CA TRP A 141 1.88 -15.71 19.19
C TRP A 141 2.90 -14.79 18.52
N LYS A 142 2.60 -13.49 18.35
CA LYS A 142 3.58 -12.52 17.82
C LYS A 142 4.87 -12.48 18.61
N ALA A 143 4.80 -12.47 19.94
CA ALA A 143 5.97 -12.47 20.81
C ALA A 143 6.81 -13.75 20.63
N ALA A 144 6.17 -14.93 20.51
CA ALA A 144 6.83 -16.21 20.34
C ALA A 144 7.60 -16.32 19.02
N PHE A 145 7.12 -15.65 17.97
CA PHE A 145 7.78 -15.61 16.65
C PHE A 145 8.64 -14.37 16.42
N THR A 146 8.70 -13.44 17.37
CA THR A 146 9.56 -12.26 17.28
C THR A 146 11.02 -12.67 17.47
N LEU A 147 11.87 -12.20 16.56
CA LEU A 147 13.31 -12.49 16.63
C LEU A 147 13.88 -11.97 17.97
N PRO A 148 14.51 -12.82 18.79
CA PRO A 148 15.07 -12.39 20.06
C PRO A 148 16.17 -11.32 19.88
N PRO A 149 16.27 -10.32 20.77
CA PRO A 149 17.27 -9.25 20.66
C PRO A 149 18.70 -9.75 20.49
N GLU A 150 19.08 -10.83 21.17
CA GLU A 150 20.39 -11.47 21.06
C GLU A 150 20.69 -12.05 19.65
N LYS A 151 19.65 -12.31 18.86
CA LYS A 151 19.72 -12.79 17.47
C LYS A 151 19.37 -11.72 16.44
N ALA A 152 19.16 -10.46 16.85
CA ALA A 152 18.79 -9.38 15.93
C ALA A 152 19.79 -9.19 14.77
N HIS A 153 21.06 -9.51 14.99
CA HIS A 153 22.11 -9.49 13.97
C HIS A 153 21.87 -10.46 12.80
N MET A 154 20.99 -11.46 12.96
CA MET A 154 20.62 -12.41 11.91
C MET A 154 19.52 -11.89 10.98
N LEU A 155 18.80 -10.83 11.37
CA LEU A 155 17.67 -10.31 10.60
C LEU A 155 18.01 -9.97 9.13
N PRO A 156 19.13 -9.29 8.81
CA PRO A 156 19.50 -9.02 7.42
C PRO A 156 19.70 -10.30 6.59
N LEU A 157 20.27 -11.34 7.20
CA LEU A 157 20.49 -12.63 6.55
C LEU A 157 19.16 -13.33 6.25
N PHE A 158 18.22 -13.33 7.21
CA PHE A 158 16.89 -13.91 7.02
C PHE A 158 16.07 -13.16 5.97
N LEU A 159 16.14 -11.83 5.99
CA LEU A 159 15.51 -10.98 4.97
C LEU A 159 16.07 -11.26 3.58
N GLN A 160 17.39 -11.37 3.43
CA GLN A 160 18.00 -11.68 2.14
C GLN A 160 17.57 -13.07 1.63
N ARG A 161 17.60 -14.10 2.48
CA ARG A 161 17.15 -15.46 2.08
C ARG A 161 15.67 -15.49 1.67
N GLY A 162 14.82 -14.80 2.44
CA GLY A 162 13.40 -14.67 2.10
C GLY A 162 13.21 -13.92 0.79
N LEU A 163 14.00 -12.88 0.56
CA LEU A 163 13.95 -12.06 -0.66
C LEU A 163 14.33 -12.88 -1.89
N ASP A 164 15.39 -13.69 -1.78
CA ASP A 164 15.82 -14.60 -2.84
C ASP A 164 14.72 -15.60 -3.20
N GLU A 165 14.00 -16.15 -2.21
CA GLU A 165 12.90 -17.09 -2.43
C GLU A 165 11.67 -16.43 -3.07
N VAL A 166 11.23 -15.25 -2.60
CA VAL A 166 10.10 -14.56 -3.23
C VAL A 166 10.45 -14.15 -4.66
N ARG A 167 11.68 -13.68 -4.92
CA ARG A 167 12.15 -13.37 -6.28
C ARG A 167 12.13 -14.60 -7.18
N ARG A 168 12.63 -15.75 -6.69
CA ARG A 168 12.61 -17.01 -7.43
C ARG A 168 11.19 -17.43 -7.81
N ARG A 169 10.25 -17.39 -6.86
CA ARG A 169 8.84 -17.73 -7.13
C ARG A 169 8.16 -16.72 -8.06
N THR A 170 8.44 -15.43 -7.88
CA THR A 170 7.95 -14.39 -8.80
C THR A 170 8.44 -14.63 -10.21
N GLN A 171 9.73 -14.96 -10.42
CA GLN A 171 10.29 -15.24 -11.74
C GLN A 171 9.52 -16.35 -12.48
N GLU A 172 9.05 -17.38 -11.77
CA GLU A 172 8.25 -18.47 -12.33
C GLU A 172 6.85 -18.01 -12.75
N LEU A 173 6.28 -17.06 -12.01
CA LEU A 173 4.96 -16.49 -12.25
C LEU A 173 4.98 -15.39 -13.32
N VAL A 174 5.85 -14.41 -13.21
CA VAL A 174 6.04 -13.29 -14.14
C VAL A 174 7.55 -13.05 -14.30
N PRO A 175 8.13 -13.27 -15.48
CA PRO A 175 9.58 -13.13 -15.66
C PRO A 175 10.06 -11.70 -15.36
N LEU A 176 10.94 -11.53 -14.38
CA LEU A 176 11.56 -10.25 -14.04
C LEU A 176 12.66 -9.93 -15.06
N PRO A 177 13.01 -8.64 -15.24
CA PRO A 177 14.14 -8.22 -16.06
C PRO A 177 15.44 -8.85 -15.57
N ALA A 178 16.29 -9.29 -16.51
CA ALA A 178 17.48 -10.08 -16.17
C ALA A 178 18.53 -9.31 -15.37
N ASP A 179 18.54 -7.98 -15.47
CA ASP A 179 19.45 -7.06 -14.80
C ASP A 179 18.82 -6.38 -13.57
N GLU A 180 17.64 -6.82 -13.14
CA GLU A 180 16.94 -6.28 -11.97
C GLU A 180 17.66 -6.60 -10.66
N GLN A 181 17.83 -5.57 -9.82
CA GLN A 181 18.51 -5.67 -8.55
C GLN A 181 17.71 -4.97 -7.47
N VAL A 182 17.56 -5.65 -6.33
CA VAL A 182 17.04 -5.08 -5.10
C VAL A 182 18.00 -5.29 -3.95
N GLU A 183 18.13 -4.26 -3.11
CA GLU A 183 18.86 -4.33 -1.84
C GLU A 183 17.93 -4.01 -0.66
N ILE A 184 18.27 -4.52 0.52
CA ILE A 184 17.55 -4.21 1.75
C ILE A 184 18.42 -3.26 2.57
N GLN A 185 17.89 -2.08 2.87
CA GLN A 185 18.62 -1.05 3.62
C GLN A 185 17.95 -0.78 4.98
N PRO A 186 18.70 -0.86 6.09
CA PRO A 186 18.16 -0.49 7.39
C PRO A 186 17.91 1.02 7.50
N VAL A 187 16.80 1.42 8.10
CA VAL A 187 16.45 2.81 8.40
C VAL A 187 15.98 2.94 9.85
N ILE A 188 16.64 3.78 10.67
CA ILE A 188 16.39 3.82 12.14
C ILE A 188 15.62 5.09 12.53
N ASP A 189 15.68 6.14 11.71
CA ASP A 189 15.16 7.47 11.96
C ASP A 189 13.71 7.68 11.46
N ARG A 190 13.07 6.63 10.94
CA ARG A 190 11.70 6.70 10.39
C ARG A 190 10.76 5.74 11.11
N PRO A 191 9.55 6.18 11.53
CA PRO A 191 8.56 5.34 12.21
C PRO A 191 7.78 4.44 11.23
N ILE A 192 8.49 3.80 10.30
CA ILE A 192 7.95 2.87 9.30
C ILE A 192 8.52 1.49 9.58
N ARG A 193 7.76 0.43 9.27
CA ARG A 193 8.25 -0.93 9.42
C ARG A 193 9.12 -1.32 8.23
N ALA A 194 8.56 -1.18 7.04
CA ALA A 194 9.25 -1.32 5.78
C ALA A 194 8.63 -0.36 4.76
N ILE A 195 9.36 -0.05 3.70
CA ILE A 195 8.84 0.66 2.52
C ILE A 195 9.66 0.29 1.28
N ALA A 196 8.96 0.03 0.20
CA ALA A 196 9.51 -0.14 -1.13
C ALA A 196 9.94 1.20 -1.74
N CYS A 197 11.13 1.25 -2.32
CA CYS A 197 11.61 2.38 -3.08
C CYS A 197 12.22 1.90 -4.40
N TYR A 198 11.55 2.18 -5.51
CA TYR A 198 12.14 1.98 -6.83
C TYR A 198 13.07 3.16 -7.14
N LEU A 199 14.24 2.87 -7.69
CA LEU A 199 15.31 3.83 -8.00
C LEU A 199 15.44 4.07 -9.52
N GLY A 200 14.63 3.39 -10.33
CA GLY A 200 14.74 3.40 -11.78
C GLY A 200 15.77 2.42 -12.32
N ASN A 201 15.73 2.17 -13.63
CA ASN A 201 16.71 1.33 -14.34
C ASN A 201 16.89 -0.05 -13.68
N HIS A 202 15.78 -0.67 -13.26
CA HIS A 202 15.75 -1.96 -12.59
C HIS A 202 16.60 -2.00 -11.31
N ARG A 203 16.70 -0.87 -10.60
CA ARG A 203 17.30 -0.77 -9.27
C ARG A 203 16.22 -0.44 -8.25
N SER A 204 16.23 -1.18 -7.16
CA SER A 204 15.20 -1.11 -6.13
C SER A 204 15.84 -1.20 -4.75
N ARG A 205 15.13 -0.70 -3.75
CA ARG A 205 15.52 -0.78 -2.35
C ARG A 205 14.30 -1.05 -1.48
N ILE A 206 14.44 -1.94 -0.52
CA ILE A 206 13.48 -2.10 0.58
C ILE A 206 14.11 -1.48 1.81
N TYR A 207 13.56 -0.37 2.26
CA TYR A 207 13.94 0.21 3.55
C TYR A 207 13.23 -0.54 4.65
N LEU A 208 13.94 -0.98 5.68
CA LEU A 208 13.37 -1.71 6.81
C LEU A 208 13.86 -1.14 8.12
N ASN A 209 12.98 -0.94 9.10
CA ASN A 209 13.38 -0.43 10.41
C ASN A 209 13.67 -1.58 11.39
N PRO A 210 14.95 -1.83 11.72
CA PRO A 210 15.30 -2.90 12.65
C PRO A 210 14.95 -2.59 14.11
N ALA A 211 14.59 -1.34 14.43
CA ALA A 211 14.14 -0.95 15.78
C ALA A 211 12.68 -1.34 16.06
N VAL A 212 11.91 -1.70 15.03
CA VAL A 212 10.56 -2.24 15.18
C VAL A 212 10.65 -3.76 15.38
N PRO A 213 10.07 -4.33 16.46
CA PRO A 213 10.03 -5.78 16.65
C PRO A 213 9.51 -6.51 15.41
N PHE A 214 10.24 -7.53 14.97
CA PHE A 214 9.95 -8.24 13.72
C PHE A 214 9.59 -9.70 14.01
N PRO A 215 8.29 -10.05 14.03
CA PRO A 215 7.83 -11.44 13.95
C PRO A 215 8.32 -12.08 12.64
N LEU A 216 9.05 -13.19 12.72
CA LEU A 216 9.52 -13.91 11.53
C LEU A 216 8.38 -14.57 10.74
N THR A 217 7.20 -14.70 11.34
CA THR A 217 5.94 -15.06 10.64
C THR A 217 5.54 -14.02 9.59
N ASP A 218 5.93 -12.76 9.77
CA ASP A 218 5.60 -11.67 8.85
C ASP A 218 6.65 -11.53 7.74
N LEU A 219 7.71 -12.35 7.74
CA LEU A 219 8.83 -12.24 6.81
C LEU A 219 8.35 -12.21 5.36
N PHE A 220 7.56 -13.21 4.96
CA PHE A 220 7.05 -13.28 3.60
C PHE A 220 5.93 -12.29 3.33
N TYR A 221 5.11 -11.93 4.33
CA TYR A 221 4.13 -10.87 4.16
C TYR A 221 4.81 -9.55 3.75
N VAL A 222 5.82 -9.11 4.52
CA VAL A 222 6.55 -7.86 4.25
C VAL A 222 7.29 -7.93 2.91
N LEU A 223 8.04 -9.02 2.66
CA LEU A 223 8.83 -9.14 1.43
C LEU A 223 7.98 -9.30 0.17
N CYS A 224 6.78 -9.90 0.28
CA CYS A 224 5.85 -9.96 -0.85
C CYS A 224 5.17 -8.62 -1.09
N HIS A 225 4.72 -7.95 -0.01
CA HIS A 225 4.01 -6.68 -0.07
C HIS A 225 4.89 -5.56 -0.63
N GLU A 226 6.05 -5.33 -0.01
CA GLU A 226 6.99 -4.31 -0.47
C GLU A 226 7.76 -4.75 -1.72
N GLY A 227 8.14 -6.03 -1.78
CA GLY A 227 8.99 -6.57 -2.85
C GLY A 227 8.18 -7.18 -4.00
N TYR A 228 8.13 -8.51 -4.03
CA TYR A 228 7.70 -9.27 -5.20
C TYR A 228 6.61 -10.29 -4.85
N PRO A 229 5.53 -10.41 -5.64
CA PRO A 229 5.18 -9.58 -6.80
C PRO A 229 4.48 -8.26 -6.42
N GLY A 230 4.69 -7.71 -5.22
CA GLY A 230 4.08 -6.47 -4.72
C GLY A 230 4.61 -5.17 -5.33
N HIS A 231 4.81 -4.15 -4.49
CA HIS A 231 5.09 -2.77 -4.93
C HIS A 231 6.33 -2.65 -5.83
N LEU A 232 7.45 -3.29 -5.50
CA LEU A 232 8.65 -3.21 -6.36
C LEU A 232 8.44 -3.88 -7.72
N ALA A 233 7.74 -5.02 -7.76
CA ALA A 233 7.43 -5.66 -9.04
C ALA A 233 6.55 -4.74 -9.89
N GLU A 234 5.51 -4.13 -9.29
CA GLU A 234 4.65 -3.18 -9.99
C GLU A 234 5.44 -2.00 -10.55
N ALA A 235 6.32 -1.39 -9.74
CA ALA A 235 7.14 -0.26 -10.17
C ALA A 235 8.08 -0.64 -11.34
N VAL A 236 8.76 -1.78 -11.25
CA VAL A 236 9.67 -2.28 -12.29
C VAL A 236 8.92 -2.52 -13.60
N PHE A 237 7.80 -3.25 -13.56
CA PHE A 237 7.06 -3.59 -14.79
C PHE A 237 6.35 -2.38 -15.41
N LYS A 238 5.84 -1.44 -14.61
CA LYS A 238 5.27 -0.19 -15.13
C LYS A 238 6.35 0.72 -15.71
N ASP A 239 7.55 0.75 -15.13
CA ASP A 239 8.67 1.48 -15.72
C ASP A 239 9.03 0.94 -17.10
N GLU A 240 9.22 -0.37 -17.26
CA GLU A 240 9.48 -0.96 -18.58
C GLU A 240 8.33 -0.71 -19.57
N ALA A 241 7.11 -1.08 -19.20
CA ALA A 241 5.97 -1.13 -20.11
C ALA A 241 5.42 0.25 -20.48
N LEU A 242 5.40 1.19 -19.52
CA LEU A 242 4.77 2.50 -19.69
C LEU A 242 5.80 3.60 -19.92
N ILE A 243 6.90 3.63 -19.16
CA ILE A 243 7.90 4.70 -19.27
C ILE A 243 8.85 4.40 -20.43
N GLN A 244 9.58 3.29 -20.39
CA GLN A 244 10.63 3.00 -21.36
C GLN A 244 10.07 2.67 -22.75
N GLN A 245 9.02 1.84 -22.84
CA GLN A 245 8.45 1.41 -24.13
C GLN A 245 7.47 2.43 -24.74
N ARG A 246 6.74 3.19 -23.90
CA ARG A 246 5.66 4.08 -24.37
C ARG A 246 5.88 5.57 -24.09
N GLY A 247 6.90 5.94 -23.31
CA GLY A 247 7.20 7.34 -22.99
C GLY A 247 6.16 8.00 -22.09
N TYR A 248 5.46 7.24 -21.22
CA TYR A 248 4.44 7.78 -20.33
C TYR A 248 5.07 8.43 -19.10
N LEU A 249 5.60 9.65 -19.29
CA LEU A 249 6.34 10.40 -18.26
C LEU A 249 5.53 10.64 -16.97
N GLU A 250 4.20 10.69 -17.04
CA GLU A 250 3.32 10.81 -15.87
C GLU A 250 3.46 9.65 -14.88
N GLN A 251 3.99 8.50 -15.30
CA GLN A 251 4.21 7.33 -14.44
C GLN A 251 5.48 7.45 -13.60
N ARG A 252 6.32 8.46 -13.85
CA ARG A 252 7.55 8.71 -13.06
C ARG A 252 7.25 9.39 -11.72
N VAL A 253 6.00 9.76 -11.46
CA VAL A 253 5.59 10.35 -10.19
C VAL A 253 4.31 9.68 -9.69
N GLY A 254 4.28 9.38 -8.39
CA GLY A 254 3.11 8.89 -7.69
C GLY A 254 2.52 9.96 -6.80
N PHE A 255 1.23 9.84 -6.49
CA PHE A 255 0.62 10.58 -5.40
C PHE A 255 -0.33 9.66 -4.64
N LEU A 256 -0.08 9.42 -3.36
CA LEU A 256 -0.78 8.37 -2.57
C LEU A 256 -2.31 8.49 -2.65
N SER A 257 -2.83 9.71 -2.65
CA SER A 257 -4.26 9.99 -2.76
C SER A 257 -4.75 9.98 -4.21
N THR A 258 -4.40 8.94 -4.97
CA THR A 258 -4.87 8.72 -6.35
C THR A 258 -5.34 7.28 -6.57
N PRO A 259 -6.20 7.00 -7.57
CA PRO A 259 -6.76 5.67 -7.79
C PRO A 259 -5.76 4.52 -7.99
N PRO A 260 -4.58 4.71 -8.64
CA PRO A 260 -3.61 3.64 -8.82
C PRO A 260 -3.14 2.98 -7.53
N PHE A 261 -3.14 3.70 -6.40
CA PHE A 261 -2.73 3.13 -5.11
C PHE A 261 -3.74 2.13 -4.54
N VAL A 262 -5.01 2.17 -4.97
CA VAL A 262 -5.97 1.09 -4.66
C VAL A 262 -5.53 -0.22 -5.31
N ILE A 263 -5.08 -0.15 -6.56
CA ILE A 263 -4.57 -1.32 -7.29
C ILE A 263 -3.28 -1.80 -6.65
N SER A 264 -2.36 -0.87 -6.35
CA SER A 264 -1.06 -1.17 -5.74
C SER A 264 -1.21 -1.89 -4.39
N GLU A 265 -2.01 -1.34 -3.48
CA GLU A 265 -2.23 -1.92 -2.15
C GLU A 265 -2.98 -3.25 -2.21
N GLY A 266 -4.00 -3.36 -3.07
CA GLY A 266 -4.69 -4.63 -3.27
C GLY A 266 -3.77 -5.73 -3.81
N LEU A 267 -2.87 -5.39 -4.73
CA LEU A 267 -1.91 -6.31 -5.31
C LEU A 267 -0.85 -6.72 -4.29
N ALA A 268 -0.32 -5.76 -3.52
CA ALA A 268 0.65 -6.00 -2.46
C ALA A 268 0.08 -6.88 -1.33
N LEU A 269 -1.19 -6.70 -0.94
CA LEU A 269 -1.88 -7.54 0.04
C LEU A 269 -2.12 -8.98 -0.45
N LEU A 270 -2.33 -9.17 -1.75
CA LEU A 270 -2.53 -10.49 -2.35
C LEU A 270 -1.22 -11.16 -2.79
N ALA A 271 -0.10 -10.43 -2.77
CA ALA A 271 1.19 -10.88 -3.29
C ALA A 271 1.67 -12.20 -2.66
N HIS A 272 1.48 -12.36 -1.35
CA HIS A 272 1.82 -13.60 -0.64
C HIS A 272 1.04 -14.81 -1.17
N GLU A 273 -0.29 -14.70 -1.32
CA GLU A 273 -1.17 -15.76 -1.83
C GLU A 273 -0.92 -16.09 -3.31
N MET A 274 -0.30 -15.16 -4.05
CA MET A 274 0.11 -15.41 -5.42
C MET A 274 1.34 -16.32 -5.52
N LEU A 275 2.21 -16.31 -4.50
CA LEU A 275 3.47 -17.05 -4.50
C LEU A 275 3.42 -18.35 -3.69
N PHE A 276 2.66 -18.39 -2.59
CA PHE A 276 2.65 -19.52 -1.66
C PHE A 276 1.29 -20.17 -1.62
N ALA A 277 1.25 -21.50 -1.81
CA ALA A 277 0.08 -22.28 -1.43
C ALA A 277 -0.04 -22.36 0.11
N PRO A 278 -1.24 -22.61 0.66
CA PRO A 278 -1.41 -22.73 2.11
C PRO A 278 -0.44 -23.73 2.73
N GLY A 279 0.31 -23.30 3.75
CA GLY A 279 1.31 -24.12 4.46
C GLY A 279 2.74 -24.08 3.86
N GLU A 280 2.93 -23.62 2.63
CA GLU A 280 4.26 -23.59 2.01
C GLU A 280 5.20 -22.57 2.64
N ALA A 281 4.69 -21.38 2.99
CA ALA A 281 5.48 -20.34 3.64
C ALA A 281 5.91 -20.78 5.04
N GLU A 282 5.00 -21.39 5.79
CA GLU A 282 5.22 -21.97 7.12
C GLU A 282 6.29 -23.04 7.08
N GLN A 283 6.15 -23.99 6.15
CA GLN A 283 7.12 -25.06 5.97
C GLN A 283 8.50 -24.49 5.63
N TRP A 284 8.56 -23.53 4.70
CA TRP A 284 9.82 -22.91 4.32
C TRP A 284 10.50 -22.19 5.49
N LEU A 285 9.74 -21.42 6.28
CA LEU A 285 10.26 -20.74 7.48
C LEU A 285 10.77 -21.75 8.51
N ALA A 286 10.03 -22.84 8.73
CA ALA A 286 10.42 -23.91 9.64
C ALA A 286 11.71 -24.63 9.23
N GLU A 287 11.97 -24.75 7.93
CA GLU A 287 13.16 -25.40 7.38
C GLU A 287 14.38 -24.46 7.34
N HIS A 288 14.19 -23.18 6.99
CA HIS A 288 15.28 -22.29 6.58
C HIS A 288 15.60 -21.15 7.54
N ILE A 289 14.68 -20.81 8.45
CA ILE A 289 14.79 -19.61 9.31
C ILE A 289 14.67 -19.97 10.79
N TYR A 290 13.59 -20.65 11.18
CA TYR A 290 13.27 -20.92 12.59
C TYR A 290 14.35 -21.68 13.36
N PRO A 291 15.06 -22.70 12.79
CA PRO A 291 16.10 -23.41 13.53
C PRO A 291 17.24 -22.50 13.96
N GLU A 292 17.66 -21.58 13.08
CA GLU A 292 18.69 -20.58 13.36
C GLU A 292 18.19 -19.50 14.32
N ALA A 293 16.93 -19.08 14.16
CA ALA A 293 16.27 -18.14 15.07
C ALA A 293 15.96 -18.74 16.46
N GLY A 294 15.99 -20.07 16.63
CA GLY A 294 15.61 -20.73 17.87
C GLY A 294 14.10 -20.68 18.14
N ILE A 295 13.32 -20.58 17.08
CA ILE A 295 11.85 -20.59 17.10
C ILE A 295 11.39 -22.01 16.78
N SER A 296 10.30 -22.45 17.40
CA SER A 296 9.65 -23.73 17.09
C SER A 296 8.32 -23.47 16.38
N PRO A 297 8.00 -24.20 15.31
CA PRO A 297 6.65 -24.16 14.73
C PRO A 297 5.62 -24.60 15.77
N ASP A 298 4.47 -23.94 15.80
CA ASP A 298 3.39 -24.20 16.77
C ASP A 298 2.08 -24.68 16.11
N GLY A 299 2.08 -24.83 14.78
CA GLY A 299 0.91 -25.24 14.00
C GLY A 299 -0.06 -24.11 13.64
N SER A 300 0.32 -22.84 13.87
CA SER A 300 -0.48 -21.70 13.41
C SER A 300 -0.60 -21.66 11.88
N ASP A 301 -1.79 -21.28 11.37
CA ASP A 301 -2.04 -21.10 9.93
C ASP A 301 -1.83 -19.63 9.55
N LEU A 302 -0.67 -19.31 8.93
CA LEU A 302 -0.30 -17.93 8.61
C LEU A 302 -1.23 -17.33 7.56
N THR A 303 -1.71 -18.15 6.63
CA THR A 303 -2.63 -17.70 5.59
C THR A 303 -3.97 -17.25 6.20
N LYS A 304 -4.51 -18.01 7.15
CA LYS A 304 -5.72 -17.62 7.89
C LYS A 304 -5.50 -16.39 8.77
N ILE A 305 -4.38 -16.33 9.50
CA ILE A 305 -4.04 -15.17 10.34
C ILE A 305 -3.91 -13.91 9.48
N GLN A 306 -3.27 -13.99 8.32
CA GLN A 306 -3.17 -12.86 7.40
C GLN A 306 -4.54 -12.46 6.85
N ARG A 307 -5.37 -13.43 6.45
CA ARG A 307 -6.73 -13.14 5.98
C ARG A 307 -7.57 -12.43 7.04
N ALA A 308 -7.48 -12.87 8.30
CA ALA A 308 -8.15 -12.20 9.41
C ALA A 308 -7.60 -10.78 9.62
N THR A 309 -6.28 -10.60 9.57
CA THR A 309 -5.62 -9.28 9.64
C THR A 309 -6.17 -8.34 8.56
N ASP A 310 -6.26 -8.80 7.32
CA ASP A 310 -6.70 -7.97 6.19
C ASP A 310 -8.17 -7.56 6.31
N LEU A 311 -9.03 -8.46 6.80
CA LEU A 311 -10.44 -8.12 7.07
C LEU A 311 -10.57 -7.02 8.12
N LEU A 312 -9.67 -6.99 9.10
CA LEU A 312 -9.68 -5.98 10.16
C LEU A 312 -9.20 -4.60 9.71
N PHE A 313 -8.60 -4.43 8.51
CA PHE A 313 -8.44 -3.09 7.92
C PHE A 313 -9.79 -2.37 7.75
N GLY A 314 -10.87 -3.13 7.54
CA GLY A 314 -12.23 -2.57 7.47
C GLY A 314 -12.68 -1.89 8.77
N VAL A 315 -12.16 -2.30 9.93
CA VAL A 315 -12.46 -1.61 11.20
C VAL A 315 -11.88 -0.19 11.17
N SER A 316 -10.71 0.00 10.58
CA SER A 316 -10.12 1.34 10.43
C SER A 316 -10.88 2.19 9.41
N CYS A 317 -11.45 1.58 8.37
CA CYS A 317 -12.37 2.27 7.45
C CYS A 317 -13.60 2.80 8.20
N ASN A 318 -14.25 1.95 9.01
CA ASN A 318 -15.37 2.35 9.84
C ASN A 318 -14.97 3.39 10.91
N ALA A 319 -13.77 3.31 11.48
CA ALA A 319 -13.27 4.30 12.41
C ALA A 319 -13.13 5.69 11.77
N VAL A 320 -12.62 5.78 10.53
CA VAL A 320 -12.60 7.05 9.76
C VAL A 320 -14.02 7.54 9.47
N TRP A 321 -14.94 6.62 9.17
CA TRP A 321 -16.35 6.96 9.00
C TRP A 321 -16.96 7.58 10.27
N LEU A 322 -16.76 6.95 11.44
CA LEU A 322 -17.22 7.46 12.73
C LEU A 322 -16.63 8.85 13.04
N LEU A 323 -15.34 9.06 12.75
CA LEU A 323 -14.71 10.37 12.88
C LEU A 323 -15.38 11.41 11.97
N SER A 324 -15.70 11.04 10.73
CA SER A 324 -16.38 11.93 9.76
C SER A 324 -17.80 12.32 10.19
N GLU A 325 -18.48 11.44 10.96
CA GLU A 325 -19.80 11.70 11.56
C GLU A 325 -19.72 12.50 12.87
N GLY A 326 -18.52 12.87 13.33
CA GLY A 326 -18.31 13.65 14.54
C GLY A 326 -18.44 12.86 15.84
N ARG A 327 -18.27 11.53 15.79
CA ARG A 327 -18.19 10.69 16.99
C ARG A 327 -16.96 11.05 17.82
N THR A 328 -17.05 10.84 19.13
CA THR A 328 -15.96 11.19 20.04
C THR A 328 -14.76 10.25 19.90
N GLU A 329 -13.57 10.73 20.24
CA GLU A 329 -12.35 9.92 20.24
C GLU A 329 -12.50 8.66 21.12
N THR A 330 -13.19 8.78 22.25
CA THR A 330 -13.50 7.63 23.12
C THR A 330 -14.34 6.58 22.40
N GLU A 331 -15.42 6.98 21.72
CA GLU A 331 -16.27 6.04 20.99
C GLU A 331 -15.51 5.34 19.84
N VAL A 332 -14.63 6.07 19.14
CA VAL A 332 -13.81 5.50 18.06
C VAL A 332 -12.74 4.56 18.62
N LYS A 333 -12.09 4.91 19.73
CA LYS A 333 -11.16 4.01 20.43
C LYS A 333 -11.84 2.73 20.89
N ASP A 334 -13.01 2.85 21.53
CA ASP A 334 -13.78 1.69 21.98
C ASP A 334 -14.15 0.78 20.81
N TYR A 335 -14.50 1.37 19.65
CA TYR A 335 -14.77 0.62 18.41
C TYR A 335 -13.53 -0.12 17.91
N LEU A 336 -12.37 0.54 17.85
CA LEU A 336 -11.09 -0.06 17.46
C LEU A 336 -10.68 -1.18 18.42
N MET A 337 -10.78 -0.96 19.73
CA MET A 337 -10.44 -1.98 20.74
C MET A 337 -11.33 -3.21 20.60
N ARG A 338 -12.63 -3.00 20.38
CA ARG A 338 -13.60 -4.09 20.24
C ARG A 338 -13.42 -4.89 18.96
N TYR A 339 -13.40 -4.22 17.80
CA TYR A 339 -13.48 -4.91 16.51
C TYR A 339 -12.10 -5.16 15.89
N ALA A 340 -11.10 -4.31 16.11
CA ALA A 340 -9.73 -4.56 15.65
C ALA A 340 -8.89 -5.34 16.66
N LEU A 341 -9.47 -5.74 17.80
CA LEU A 341 -8.81 -6.49 18.87
C LEU A 341 -7.54 -5.79 19.41
N MET A 342 -7.54 -4.46 19.39
CA MET A 342 -6.44 -3.62 19.87
C MET A 342 -6.52 -3.43 21.39
N ASP A 343 -5.36 -3.36 22.05
CA ASP A 343 -5.30 -2.78 23.39
C ASP A 343 -5.46 -1.25 23.32
N GLU A 344 -5.60 -0.61 24.49
CA GLU A 344 -5.85 0.83 24.57
C GLU A 344 -4.73 1.67 23.94
N GLU A 345 -3.47 1.25 24.09
CA GLU A 345 -2.31 1.97 23.57
C GLU A 345 -2.25 1.88 22.04
N ALA A 346 -2.48 0.68 21.49
CA ALA A 346 -2.58 0.45 20.06
C ALA A 346 -3.76 1.20 19.44
N ALA A 347 -4.93 1.19 20.09
CA ALA A 347 -6.09 1.94 19.64
C ALA A 347 -5.84 3.45 19.66
N GLN A 348 -5.13 3.97 20.67
CA GLN A 348 -4.73 5.38 20.73
C GLN A 348 -3.78 5.75 19.58
N ARG A 349 -2.77 4.92 19.29
CA ARG A 349 -1.86 5.14 18.16
C ARG A 349 -2.58 5.07 16.83
N GLN A 350 -3.49 4.10 16.67
CA GLN A 350 -4.28 3.94 15.44
C GLN A 350 -5.19 5.15 15.23
N LEU A 351 -5.92 5.59 16.26
CA LEU A 351 -6.73 6.81 16.20
C LEU A 351 -5.90 8.03 15.77
N ALA A 352 -4.74 8.25 16.40
CA ALA A 352 -3.86 9.35 16.04
C ALA A 352 -3.38 9.27 14.58
N SER A 353 -3.19 8.07 14.04
CA SER A 353 -2.88 7.85 12.62
C SER A 353 -4.07 8.21 11.71
N LEU A 354 -5.28 7.77 12.08
CA LEU A 354 -6.51 8.03 11.32
C LEU A 354 -7.00 9.48 11.39
N GLN A 355 -6.43 10.30 12.27
CA GLN A 355 -6.67 11.74 12.34
C GLN A 355 -5.62 12.57 11.60
N ARG A 356 -4.59 11.95 11.01
CA ARG A 356 -3.58 12.66 10.21
C ARG A 356 -4.23 13.24 8.96
N PRO A 357 -4.24 14.57 8.79
CA PRO A 357 -4.93 15.21 7.67
C PRO A 357 -4.40 14.71 6.32
N LEU A 358 -5.29 14.54 5.34
CA LEU A 358 -5.00 14.09 3.97
C LEU A 358 -4.44 12.66 3.88
N ARG A 359 -4.45 11.90 4.97
CA ARG A 359 -3.97 10.51 5.03
C ARG A 359 -4.99 9.56 5.62
N GLU A 360 -5.99 10.08 6.31
CA GLU A 360 -7.09 9.32 6.88
C GLU A 360 -7.81 8.47 5.84
N THR A 361 -7.90 8.98 4.60
CA THR A 361 -8.60 8.30 3.51
C THR A 361 -7.77 7.20 2.83
N TYR A 362 -6.45 7.19 3.03
CA TYR A 362 -5.57 6.18 2.42
C TYR A 362 -5.87 4.77 2.94
N ILE A 363 -6.36 4.62 4.17
CA ILE A 363 -6.65 3.32 4.78
C ILE A 363 -7.68 2.49 3.98
N PHE A 364 -8.53 3.15 3.19
CA PHE A 364 -9.54 2.49 2.36
C PHE A 364 -8.91 1.68 1.22
N THR A 365 -7.73 2.09 0.74
CA THR A 365 -7.02 1.39 -0.36
C THR A 365 -6.68 -0.06 0.00
N TYR A 366 -6.34 -0.33 1.27
CA TYR A 366 -6.03 -1.68 1.75
C TYR A 366 -7.26 -2.61 1.66
N PHE A 367 -8.32 -2.28 2.40
CA PHE A 367 -9.50 -3.14 2.48
C PHE A 367 -10.22 -3.27 1.13
N TYR A 368 -10.50 -2.13 0.48
CA TYR A 368 -11.24 -2.12 -0.77
C TYR A 368 -10.38 -2.58 -1.95
N GLY A 369 -9.10 -2.24 -1.99
CA GLY A 369 -8.17 -2.73 -3.02
C GLY A 369 -8.03 -4.24 -2.99
N ARG A 370 -7.82 -4.83 -1.80
CA ARG A 370 -7.82 -6.29 -1.65
C ARG A 370 -9.17 -6.89 -2.08
N ARG A 371 -10.29 -6.34 -1.61
CA ARG A 371 -11.64 -6.83 -1.95
C ARG A 371 -11.90 -6.79 -3.47
N LEU A 372 -11.44 -5.75 -4.14
CA LEU A 372 -11.58 -5.57 -5.59
C LEU A 372 -10.74 -6.59 -6.37
N LEU A 373 -9.48 -6.80 -5.97
CA LEU A 373 -8.54 -7.63 -6.72
C LEU A 373 -8.62 -9.13 -6.38
N GLU A 374 -9.09 -9.50 -5.19
CA GLU A 374 -9.20 -10.88 -4.74
C GLU A 374 -9.94 -11.80 -5.74
N PRO A 375 -11.13 -11.45 -6.27
CA PRO A 375 -11.79 -12.29 -7.29
C PRO A 375 -11.05 -12.33 -8.63
N ILE A 376 -10.30 -11.29 -8.98
CA ILE A 376 -9.59 -11.14 -10.28
C ILE A 376 -8.30 -11.95 -10.32
N LEU A 377 -7.60 -12.02 -9.18
CA LEU A 377 -6.33 -12.74 -9.02
C LEU A 377 -6.54 -14.21 -8.60
N ARG A 378 -7.77 -14.72 -8.69
CA ARG A 378 -8.12 -16.12 -8.47
C ARG A 378 -8.34 -16.87 -9.78
N GLY A 379 -8.23 -18.19 -9.70
CA GLY A 379 -8.54 -19.09 -10.82
C GLY A 379 -7.46 -19.14 -11.92
N PRO A 380 -7.77 -19.76 -13.08
CA PRO A 380 -6.78 -20.13 -14.08
C PRO A 380 -6.14 -18.94 -14.81
N GLN A 381 -6.84 -17.80 -14.89
CA GLN A 381 -6.35 -16.59 -15.57
C GLN A 381 -5.48 -15.70 -14.67
N ARG A 382 -5.26 -16.07 -13.40
CA ARG A 382 -4.58 -15.20 -12.42
C ARG A 382 -3.23 -14.66 -12.89
N ARG A 383 -2.46 -15.45 -13.65
CA ARG A 383 -1.14 -15.06 -14.18
C ARG A 383 -1.26 -13.93 -15.21
N GLU A 384 -2.21 -14.06 -16.14
CA GLU A 384 -2.47 -13.04 -17.15
C GLU A 384 -2.98 -11.75 -16.50
N ARG A 385 -3.90 -11.87 -15.52
CA ARG A 385 -4.43 -10.74 -14.77
C ARG A 385 -3.36 -10.02 -13.97
N LEU A 386 -2.49 -10.75 -13.28
CA LEU A 386 -1.35 -10.18 -12.59
C LEU A 386 -0.46 -9.39 -13.57
N HIS A 387 -0.12 -9.97 -14.72
CA HIS A 387 0.69 -9.28 -15.71
C HIS A 387 0.02 -7.99 -16.25
N GLN A 388 -1.29 -8.00 -16.46
CA GLN A 388 -2.06 -6.80 -16.84
C GLN A 388 -1.95 -5.70 -15.76
N LEU A 389 -2.15 -6.05 -14.49
CA LEU A 389 -2.06 -5.09 -13.37
C LEU A 389 -0.64 -4.52 -13.22
N LEU A 390 0.38 -5.32 -13.46
CA LEU A 390 1.79 -4.92 -13.37
C LEU A 390 2.27 -4.05 -14.55
N THR A 391 1.59 -4.06 -15.70
CA THR A 391 2.11 -3.42 -16.93
C THR A 391 1.22 -2.34 -17.52
N GLN A 392 -0.03 -2.20 -17.04
CA GLN A 392 -1.02 -1.30 -17.63
C GLN A 392 -1.47 -0.20 -16.67
N GLN A 393 -1.98 0.88 -17.26
CA GLN A 393 -2.76 1.90 -16.57
C GLN A 393 -4.18 1.36 -16.35
N ILE A 394 -4.45 0.85 -15.15
CA ILE A 394 -5.74 0.29 -14.75
C ILE A 394 -6.27 1.10 -13.56
N LEU A 395 -7.54 1.50 -13.66
CA LEU A 395 -8.30 2.15 -12.61
C LEU A 395 -9.20 1.13 -11.89
N PRO A 396 -9.60 1.40 -10.63
CA PRO A 396 -10.61 0.60 -9.94
C PRO A 396 -11.90 0.41 -10.75
N SER A 397 -12.45 1.49 -11.35
CA SER A 397 -13.67 1.41 -12.17
C SER A 397 -13.51 0.51 -13.42
N ASP A 398 -12.31 0.40 -14.00
CA ASP A 398 -12.05 -0.50 -15.14
C ASP A 398 -12.26 -1.99 -14.76
N LEU A 399 -12.19 -2.31 -13.46
CA LEU A 399 -12.29 -3.67 -12.93
C LEU A 399 -13.72 -4.00 -12.47
N GLU A 400 -14.46 -3.01 -11.97
CA GLU A 400 -15.87 -3.17 -11.61
C GLU A 400 -16.75 -3.43 -12.83
N GLU A 401 -16.52 -2.71 -13.93
CA GLU A 401 -17.30 -2.87 -15.18
C GLU A 401 -17.08 -4.23 -15.86
N ARG A 402 -15.93 -4.88 -15.62
CA ARG A 402 -15.60 -6.21 -16.17
C ARG A 402 -16.15 -7.38 -15.36
N SER A 403 -16.69 -7.09 -14.18
CA SER A 403 -17.25 -8.08 -13.24
C SER A 403 -18.78 -8.22 -13.37
N GLN A 404 -19.40 -7.38 -14.20
CA GLN A 404 -20.79 -7.49 -14.66
C GLN A 404 -20.84 -8.18 -16.03
#